data_AF-A0AAJ0M5H1-F1
#
_entry.id   AF-A0AAJ0M5H1-F1
#
_cell.length_a   1.000
_cell.length_b   1.000
_cell.length_c   1.000
_cell.angle_alpha   90.00
_cell.angle_beta   90.00
_cell.angle_gamma   90.00
#
_symmetry.space_group_name_H-M   'P 1'
#
loop_
_entity.id
_entity.type
_entity.pdbx_description
1 polymer ?
#
loop_
_entity_poly.entity_id
_entity_poly.type
_entity_poly.pdbx_seq_one_letter_code
_entity_poly.pdbx_strand_id
1 'polypeptide(L)'
;MSITGSEDVPASYGTAAGFPRFLPVSSSGSAVFFEWLVGRTALARRIGTGFFPPVGALAGIADFLDRACSISEVRRTVWDANWSSVFPCANGSASDILTQQAVHGIPIADVPGTKTSPIDATIGVSKSQGRRYQTLYILNCNLAPHAPTTSANPFASFVLLTTLERFLLHIVLGLSSLAILYGLYGTAACLFVTIVFRLLRRLARVTRPPGYLSNNEDMSVCMLVAIHENASTWYLYCGSRAVVDTLLNKSMIHSITSPLGTVLPWFLRALAAFQLAALTFVAAQKGWDGVGLLAPVTVDWATDRLCYTEGRLARSWMRREGVAVTARGFRFSGRTAMLGAIQLLKEKKATSWMDGILAPSPRREVWLARLNGQTDENLMSLEKQLSSRDQAWLELNSGLAYSAADVMRPAFGSPITAEC
;
A
#
# COMPACT_ATOMS: atom_id res chain seq x y z
N MET A 1 -2.23 -32.49 32.11
CA MET A 1 -2.90 -32.12 30.85
C MET A 1 -2.64 -30.64 30.65
N SER A 2 -1.66 -30.32 29.80
CA SER A 2 -1.21 -28.95 29.50
C SER A 2 -1.98 -28.44 28.28
N ILE A 3 -2.36 -27.16 28.28
CA ILE A 3 -2.28 -26.17 27.19
C ILE A 3 -2.96 -24.90 27.71
N THR A 4 -2.21 -23.80 27.80
CA THR A 4 -2.61 -22.48 27.25
C THR A 4 -1.36 -21.63 27.20
N GLY A 5 -0.77 -21.52 26.00
CA GLY A 5 0.35 -20.65 25.71
C GLY A 5 -0.09 -19.20 25.63
N SER A 6 0.70 -18.30 26.23
CA SER A 6 0.64 -16.87 25.99
C SER A 6 1.26 -16.58 24.62
N GLU A 7 0.43 -16.13 23.68
CA GLU A 7 0.91 -15.54 22.43
C GLU A 7 1.41 -14.11 22.70
N ASP A 8 2.71 -13.90 22.51
CA ASP A 8 3.33 -12.58 22.49
C ASP A 8 2.86 -11.82 21.24
N VAL A 9 2.05 -10.78 21.46
CA VAL A 9 1.52 -9.89 20.43
C VAL A 9 2.62 -8.93 19.96
N PRO A 10 2.87 -8.77 18.64
CA PRO A 10 3.88 -7.84 18.15
C PRO A 10 3.46 -6.37 18.34
N ALA A 11 4.40 -5.54 18.81
CA ALA A 11 4.26 -4.10 19.09
C ALA A 11 4.12 -3.18 17.86
N SER A 12 3.60 -3.69 16.75
CA SER A 12 3.37 -2.93 15.52
C SER A 12 1.98 -3.30 15.00
N TYR A 13 0.98 -2.58 15.50
CA TYR A 13 -0.29 -2.49 14.79
C TYR A 13 -0.03 -1.75 13.48
N GLY A 14 0.19 -2.50 12.40
CA GLY A 14 -0.40 -2.12 11.13
C GLY A 14 -1.89 -1.90 11.40
N THR A 15 -2.39 -0.73 11.01
CA THR A 15 -3.77 -0.25 11.20
C THR A 15 -4.79 -1.40 11.15
N ALA A 16 -5.21 -1.86 12.34
CA ALA A 16 -6.17 -2.94 12.46
C ALA A 16 -7.45 -2.57 11.69
N ALA A 17 -7.88 -3.48 10.82
CA ALA A 17 -9.09 -3.39 9.99
C ALA A 17 -10.41 -3.43 10.81
N GLY A 18 -10.37 -3.15 12.12
CA GLY A 18 -11.45 -3.43 13.06
C GLY A 18 -12.13 -2.24 13.72
N PHE A 19 -11.64 -1.01 13.59
CA PHE A 19 -12.35 0.13 14.20
C PHE A 19 -13.58 0.52 13.38
N PRO A 20 -14.79 0.61 13.97
CA PRO A 20 -15.94 1.21 13.31
C PRO A 20 -15.64 2.68 13.02
N ARG A 21 -15.35 2.99 11.74
CA ARG A 21 -14.81 4.28 11.25
C ARG A 21 -15.85 5.41 11.19
N PHE A 22 -16.86 5.40 12.04
CA PHE A 22 -18.01 6.31 11.89
C PHE A 22 -17.73 7.74 12.35
N LEU A 23 -16.65 8.00 13.11
CA LEU A 23 -16.33 9.34 13.61
C LEU A 23 -14.80 9.57 13.69
N PRO A 24 -14.15 10.18 12.69
CA PRO A 24 -12.83 10.74 12.86
C PRO A 24 -12.97 12.06 13.66
N VAL A 25 -12.93 11.99 14.99
CA VAL A 25 -12.99 13.18 15.87
C VAL A 25 -11.58 13.73 16.18
N SER A 26 -10.51 13.03 15.80
CA SER A 26 -9.13 13.47 16.00
C SER A 26 -8.45 13.90 14.71
N SER A 27 -7.51 14.84 14.81
CA SER A 27 -6.62 15.28 13.72
C SER A 27 -5.89 14.11 13.04
N SER A 28 -5.57 13.06 13.81
CA SER A 28 -4.98 11.82 13.31
C SER A 28 -5.94 11.01 12.42
N GLY A 29 -7.25 11.05 12.70
CA GLY A 29 -8.26 10.36 11.89
C GLY A 29 -8.43 10.97 10.49
N SER A 30 -8.30 12.28 10.38
CA SER A 30 -8.37 13.00 9.09
C SER A 30 -7.19 12.67 8.17
N ALA A 31 -5.98 12.55 8.73
CA ALA A 31 -4.78 12.16 7.96
C ALA A 31 -4.90 10.73 7.40
N VAL A 32 -5.33 9.78 8.23
CA VAL A 32 -5.54 8.38 7.81
C VAL A 32 -6.63 8.28 6.73
N PHE A 33 -7.71 9.04 6.87
CA PHE A 33 -8.78 9.09 5.87
C PHE A 33 -8.27 9.66 4.53
N PHE A 34 -7.49 10.75 4.59
CA PHE A 34 -6.91 11.39 3.41
C PHE A 34 -6.04 10.42 2.61
N GLU A 35 -5.13 9.72 3.27
CA GLU A 35 -4.22 8.77 2.61
C GLU A 35 -4.97 7.61 1.94
N TRP A 36 -5.93 7.05 2.66
CA TRP A 36 -6.78 6.00 2.15
C TRP A 36 -7.58 6.44 0.92
N LEU A 37 -8.14 7.66 0.96
CA LEU A 37 -8.86 8.24 -0.17
C LEU A 37 -7.95 8.43 -1.38
N VAL A 38 -6.72 8.92 -1.19
CA VAL A 38 -5.74 9.12 -2.27
C VAL A 38 -5.43 7.79 -2.95
N GLY A 39 -5.14 6.74 -2.18
CA GLY A 39 -4.85 5.39 -2.72
C GLY A 39 -6.03 4.80 -3.48
N ARG A 40 -7.24 4.88 -2.92
CA ARG A 40 -8.47 4.42 -3.60
C ARG A 40 -8.76 5.22 -4.86
N THR A 41 -8.55 6.53 -4.84
CA THR A 41 -8.73 7.41 -6.00
C THR A 41 -7.69 7.09 -7.08
N ALA A 42 -6.44 6.87 -6.68
CA ALA A 42 -5.36 6.46 -7.55
C ALA A 42 -5.63 5.09 -8.18
N LEU A 43 -6.24 4.12 -7.50
CA LEU A 43 -6.59 2.85 -8.14
C LEU A 43 -7.88 2.95 -8.97
N ALA A 44 -8.90 3.66 -8.50
CA ALA A 44 -10.22 3.69 -9.11
C ALA A 44 -10.33 4.63 -10.33
N ARG A 45 -9.45 5.64 -10.46
CA ARG A 45 -9.56 6.78 -11.40
C ARG A 45 -10.79 7.66 -11.16
N ARG A 46 -11.30 7.65 -9.93
CA ARG A 46 -12.45 8.43 -9.46
C ARG A 46 -12.36 8.60 -7.94
N ILE A 47 -12.90 9.69 -7.41
CA ILE A 47 -12.96 9.91 -5.96
C ILE A 47 -13.89 8.85 -5.36
N GLY A 48 -13.30 7.85 -4.69
CA GLY A 48 -14.04 6.71 -4.16
C GLY A 48 -14.59 7.03 -2.77
N THR A 49 -15.91 7.08 -2.66
CA THR A 49 -16.62 7.21 -1.38
C THR A 49 -17.76 6.23 -1.33
N GLY A 50 -18.15 5.86 -0.10
CA GLY A 50 -19.33 5.06 0.17
C GLY A 50 -20.61 5.68 -0.37
N PHE A 51 -21.72 4.97 -0.19
CA PHE A 51 -23.06 5.47 -0.44
C PHE A 51 -23.32 6.80 0.29
N PHE A 52 -22.86 6.92 1.53
CA PHE A 52 -22.99 8.07 2.42
C PHE A 52 -21.57 8.52 2.86
N PRO A 53 -21.15 9.77 2.59
CA PRO A 53 -19.83 10.21 3.02
C PRO A 53 -19.77 10.25 4.56
N PRO A 54 -18.77 9.61 5.22
CA PRO A 54 -18.65 9.71 6.67
C PRO A 54 -18.34 11.15 7.09
N VAL A 55 -18.61 11.47 8.35
CA VAL A 55 -18.36 12.81 8.90
C VAL A 55 -16.89 13.17 8.71
N GLY A 56 -16.62 14.38 8.23
CA GLY A 56 -15.26 14.85 7.94
C GLY A 56 -14.69 14.39 6.59
N ALA A 57 -15.29 13.40 5.91
CA ALA A 57 -14.82 12.96 4.60
C ALA A 57 -14.87 14.07 3.55
N LEU A 58 -15.94 14.87 3.54
CA LEU A 58 -16.12 15.97 2.60
C LEU A 58 -15.06 17.07 2.78
N ALA A 59 -14.72 17.39 4.02
CA ALA A 59 -13.63 18.31 4.33
C ALA A 59 -12.28 17.74 3.91
N GLY A 60 -12.03 16.45 4.19
CA GLY A 60 -10.82 15.76 3.74
C GLY A 60 -10.68 15.71 2.22
N ILE A 61 -11.79 15.54 1.48
CA ILE A 61 -11.79 15.62 0.01
C ILE A 61 -11.49 17.06 -0.44
N ALA A 62 -12.07 18.08 0.19
CA ALA A 62 -11.76 19.47 -0.13
C ALA A 62 -10.26 19.78 0.06
N ASP A 63 -9.69 19.34 1.18
CA ASP A 63 -8.26 19.50 1.45
C ASP A 63 -7.40 18.71 0.45
N PHE A 64 -7.86 17.54 0.02
CA PHE A 64 -7.21 16.74 -1.03
C PHE A 64 -7.22 17.44 -2.39
N LEU A 65 -8.31 18.10 -2.75
CA LEU A 65 -8.39 18.88 -3.98
C LEU A 65 -7.48 20.11 -3.93
N ASP A 66 -7.39 20.78 -2.77
CA ASP A 66 -6.56 21.98 -2.61
C ASP A 66 -5.06 21.68 -2.52
N ARG A 67 -4.66 20.57 -1.89
CA ARG A 67 -3.25 20.20 -1.74
C ARG A 67 -2.62 19.63 -3.02
N ALA A 68 -3.42 19.36 -4.05
CA ALA A 68 -3.05 19.04 -5.43
C ALA A 68 -2.02 17.92 -5.72
N CYS A 69 -1.30 17.32 -4.76
CA CYS A 69 -0.37 16.21 -5.02
C CYS A 69 -0.02 15.38 -3.77
N SER A 70 0.29 14.11 -4.03
CA SER A 70 0.33 12.94 -3.14
C SER A 70 1.54 12.85 -2.22
N ILE A 71 1.73 13.78 -1.29
CA ILE A 71 2.64 13.53 -0.17
C ILE A 71 1.80 12.94 0.97
N SER A 72 1.68 11.61 1.01
CA SER A 72 1.14 10.93 2.20
C SER A 72 2.13 11.07 3.37
N GLU A 73 1.63 11.29 4.57
CA GLU A 73 2.44 11.44 5.79
C GLU A 73 3.03 10.08 6.24
N VAL A 74 2.41 8.96 5.86
CA VAL A 74 2.99 7.61 5.97
C VAL A 74 4.09 7.46 4.90
N ARG A 75 5.24 8.05 5.23
CA ARG A 75 6.46 8.00 4.41
C ARG A 75 6.99 6.58 4.38
N ARG A 76 6.67 5.83 3.33
CA ARG A 76 7.50 4.68 2.94
C ARG A 76 8.72 5.20 2.20
N THR A 77 9.88 4.72 2.59
CA THR A 77 11.11 4.98 1.85
C THR A 77 11.29 3.89 0.81
N VAL A 78 11.63 4.30 -0.39
CA VAL A 78 11.98 3.43 -1.52
C VAL A 78 13.48 3.52 -1.71
N TRP A 79 14.16 2.37 -1.69
CA TRP A 79 15.56 2.23 -2.07
C TRP A 79 15.60 1.53 -3.41
N ASP A 80 16.00 2.24 -4.45
CA ASP A 80 16.23 1.68 -5.75
C ASP A 80 17.57 0.95 -5.77
N ALA A 81 17.52 -0.37 -5.74
CA ALA A 81 18.70 -1.20 -5.65
C ALA A 81 19.51 -1.18 -6.95
N ASN A 82 18.90 -0.88 -8.09
CA ASN A 82 19.59 -0.87 -9.38
C ASN A 82 20.30 0.47 -9.65
N TRP A 83 19.70 1.59 -9.25
CA TRP A 83 20.22 2.94 -9.51
C TRP A 83 20.80 3.65 -8.29
N SER A 84 20.79 3.02 -7.13
CA SER A 84 21.36 3.62 -5.92
C SER A 84 20.67 4.92 -5.47
N SER A 85 19.38 5.07 -5.82
CA SER A 85 18.59 6.23 -5.41
C SER A 85 17.69 5.90 -4.23
N VAL A 86 17.41 6.90 -3.39
CA VAL A 86 16.53 6.78 -2.24
C VAL A 86 15.53 7.92 -2.29
N PHE A 87 14.24 7.60 -2.25
CA PHE A 87 13.18 8.59 -2.38
C PHE A 87 11.92 8.19 -1.61
N PRO A 88 11.05 9.14 -1.23
CA PRO A 88 9.76 8.82 -0.65
C PRO A 88 8.83 8.18 -1.69
N CYS A 89 8.03 7.20 -1.28
CA CYS A 89 7.07 6.52 -2.15
C CYS A 89 5.96 7.48 -2.61
N ALA A 90 5.87 7.75 -3.92
CA ALA A 90 4.91 8.70 -4.49
C ALA A 90 3.44 8.28 -4.31
N ASN A 91 3.14 6.97 -4.30
CA ASN A 91 1.80 6.44 -4.14
C ASN A 91 1.69 5.42 -2.99
N GLY A 92 2.21 5.76 -1.82
CA GLY A 92 2.29 4.87 -0.66
C GLY A 92 1.00 4.11 -0.33
N SER A 93 -0.16 4.78 -0.37
CA SER A 93 -1.47 4.16 -0.10
C SER A 93 -1.94 3.22 -1.22
N ALA A 94 -1.71 3.59 -2.49
CA ALA A 94 -2.10 2.74 -3.62
C ALA A 94 -1.22 1.47 -3.69
N SER A 95 0.09 1.62 -3.49
CA SER A 95 1.03 0.51 -3.43
C SER A 95 0.74 -0.38 -2.22
N ASP A 96 0.33 0.19 -1.08
CA ASP A 96 -0.08 -0.60 0.09
C ASP A 96 -1.32 -1.46 -0.17
N ILE A 97 -2.39 -0.89 -0.73
CA ILE A 97 -3.61 -1.66 -1.09
C ILE A 97 -3.25 -2.84 -2.02
N LEU A 98 -2.38 -2.61 -3.01
CA LEU A 98 -1.92 -3.66 -3.91
C LEU A 98 -1.06 -4.70 -3.19
N THR A 99 -0.16 -4.26 -2.31
CA THR A 99 0.71 -5.13 -1.50
C THR A 99 -0.11 -6.04 -0.61
N GLN A 100 -1.05 -5.47 0.15
CA GLN A 100 -1.91 -6.23 1.04
C GLN A 100 -2.72 -7.27 0.27
N GLN A 101 -3.26 -6.91 -0.90
CA GLN A 101 -3.97 -7.85 -1.75
C GLN A 101 -3.05 -8.95 -2.30
N ALA A 102 -1.82 -8.62 -2.68
CA ALA A 102 -0.86 -9.59 -3.23
C ALA A 102 -0.34 -10.55 -2.16
N VAL A 103 -0.08 -10.06 -0.94
CA VAL A 103 0.52 -10.83 0.16
C VAL A 103 -0.51 -11.64 0.95
N HIS A 104 -1.81 -11.34 0.80
CA HIS A 104 -2.87 -12.02 1.54
C HIS A 104 -2.84 -13.53 1.34
N GLY A 105 -2.65 -14.28 2.43
CA GLY A 105 -2.64 -15.75 2.41
C GLY A 105 -1.36 -16.40 1.88
N ILE A 106 -0.30 -15.62 1.64
CA ILE A 106 0.97 -16.15 1.14
C ILE A 106 1.77 -16.85 2.26
N PRO A 107 2.21 -18.10 2.05
CA PRO A 107 3.10 -18.77 2.99
C PRO A 107 4.47 -18.10 3.03
N ILE A 108 5.04 -18.00 4.22
CA ILE A 108 6.38 -17.44 4.43
C ILE A 108 7.37 -18.60 4.49
N ALA A 109 8.28 -18.66 3.52
CA ALA A 109 9.37 -19.64 3.52
C ALA A 109 10.50 -19.20 4.45
N ASP A 110 10.93 -20.09 5.35
CA ASP A 110 12.08 -19.82 6.21
C ASP A 110 13.37 -19.99 5.41
N VAL A 111 14.17 -18.94 5.32
CA VAL A 111 15.50 -18.99 4.72
C VAL A 111 16.44 -19.60 5.76
N PRO A 112 17.25 -20.62 5.38
CA PRO A 112 18.17 -21.26 6.31
C PRO A 112 19.06 -20.22 7.00
N GLY A 113 18.84 -20.06 8.31
CA GLY A 113 19.79 -19.38 9.17
C GLY A 113 20.98 -20.30 9.44
N THR A 114 22.03 -19.77 10.08
CA THR A 114 23.01 -20.62 10.74
C THR A 114 22.25 -21.60 11.64
N LYS A 115 22.32 -22.89 11.32
CA LYS A 115 21.96 -23.94 12.27
C LYS A 115 22.70 -23.58 13.56
N THR A 116 21.95 -23.42 14.64
CA THR A 116 22.54 -23.35 15.98
C THR A 116 23.59 -24.44 16.06
N SER A 117 24.85 -24.06 16.28
CA SER A 117 25.92 -25.03 16.43
C SER A 117 25.48 -26.08 17.46
N PRO A 118 25.77 -27.37 17.25
CA PRO A 118 25.40 -28.44 18.20
C PRO A 118 26.06 -28.27 19.59
N ILE A 119 26.90 -27.26 19.78
CA ILE A 119 27.52 -26.88 21.05
C ILE A 119 26.52 -26.18 21.99
N ASP A 120 25.53 -25.47 21.46
CA ASP A 120 24.48 -24.80 22.26
C ASP A 120 23.42 -25.78 22.78
N ALA A 121 23.41 -27.04 22.30
CA ALA A 121 22.53 -28.07 22.81
C ALA A 121 23.03 -28.69 24.13
N THR A 122 24.32 -28.53 24.46
CA THR A 122 24.96 -29.16 25.62
C THR A 122 24.92 -28.26 26.86
N ILE A 123 24.69 -26.96 26.69
CA ILE A 123 24.47 -26.03 27.79
C ILE A 123 23.03 -25.55 27.65
N GLY A 124 22.16 -25.95 28.58
CA GLY A 124 20.72 -25.62 28.60
C GLY A 124 20.42 -24.13 28.77
N VAL A 125 20.98 -23.29 27.90
CA VAL A 125 20.69 -21.87 27.79
C VAL A 125 19.41 -21.75 26.98
N SER A 126 18.31 -21.63 27.72
CA SER A 126 17.18 -20.73 27.46
C SER A 126 16.94 -20.37 25.99
N LYS A 127 15.78 -20.81 25.45
CA LYS A 127 15.10 -20.25 24.27
C LYS A 127 15.58 -18.82 24.00
N SER A 128 16.17 -18.57 22.83
CA SER A 128 16.64 -17.24 22.43
C SER A 128 15.47 -16.25 22.36
N GLN A 129 15.08 -15.70 23.50
CA GLN A 129 14.13 -14.60 23.62
C GLN A 129 14.76 -13.40 22.91
N GLY A 130 14.15 -12.95 21.82
CA GLY A 130 14.46 -11.66 21.21
C GLY A 130 15.12 -11.65 19.83
N ARG A 131 15.24 -12.78 19.11
CA ARG A 131 15.74 -12.71 17.72
C ARG A 131 14.70 -12.07 16.80
N ARG A 132 14.97 -10.82 16.37
CA ARG A 132 14.10 -10.09 15.44
C ARG A 132 14.28 -10.58 14.01
N TYR A 133 13.42 -11.49 13.59
CA TYR A 133 13.34 -11.94 12.20
C TYR A 133 13.02 -10.78 11.25
N GLN A 134 13.53 -10.87 10.03
CA GLN A 134 13.19 -9.97 8.93
C GLN A 134 12.27 -10.74 7.97
N THR A 135 11.16 -10.13 7.58
CA THR A 135 10.25 -10.69 6.58
C THR A 135 10.40 -9.88 5.30
N LEU A 136 10.74 -10.54 4.19
CA LEU A 136 10.79 -9.95 2.86
C LEU A 136 9.67 -10.53 2.03
N TYR A 137 8.83 -9.67 1.47
CA TYR A 137 7.91 -10.04 0.40
C TYR A 137 8.50 -9.58 -0.92
N ILE A 138 8.67 -10.51 -1.85
CA ILE A 138 9.07 -10.19 -3.22
C ILE A 138 7.79 -10.09 -4.03
N LEU A 139 7.52 -8.93 -4.62
CA LEU A 139 6.40 -8.65 -5.51
C LEU A 139 6.93 -8.53 -6.93
N ASN A 140 6.61 -9.51 -7.78
CA ASN A 140 6.93 -9.45 -9.20
C ASN A 140 5.75 -8.85 -9.97
N CYS A 141 5.96 -7.64 -10.46
CA CYS A 141 4.99 -6.77 -11.11
C CYS A 141 5.27 -6.73 -12.61
N ASN A 142 4.51 -7.49 -13.39
CA ASN A 142 4.69 -7.56 -14.84
C ASN A 142 3.45 -7.07 -15.59
N LEU A 143 3.66 -6.50 -16.76
CA LEU A 143 2.59 -6.32 -17.73
C LEU A 143 2.25 -7.71 -18.29
N ALA A 144 0.98 -8.10 -18.19
CA ALA A 144 0.51 -9.36 -18.72
C ALA A 144 0.63 -9.31 -20.26
N PRO A 145 1.45 -10.19 -20.89
CA PRO A 145 1.76 -10.10 -22.32
C PRO A 145 0.52 -10.25 -23.20
N HIS A 146 -0.52 -10.91 -22.70
CA HIS A 146 -1.83 -11.00 -23.31
C HIS A 146 -2.91 -11.01 -22.22
N ALA A 147 -3.03 -9.93 -21.44
CA ALA A 147 -4.35 -9.71 -20.84
C ALA A 147 -5.32 -9.70 -22.03
N PRO A 148 -6.33 -10.60 -22.11
CA PRO A 148 -7.37 -10.41 -23.09
C PRO A 148 -7.81 -8.98 -22.87
N THR A 149 -7.73 -8.16 -23.92
CA THR A 149 -8.54 -6.96 -23.97
C THR A 149 -9.93 -7.49 -23.69
N THR A 150 -10.36 -7.45 -22.44
CA THR A 150 -11.72 -7.83 -22.09
C THR A 150 -12.50 -6.82 -22.88
N SER A 151 -12.99 -7.24 -24.04
CA SER A 151 -13.87 -6.53 -24.94
C SER A 151 -15.25 -6.42 -24.30
N ALA A 152 -15.30 -6.39 -22.95
CA ALA A 152 -16.32 -5.71 -22.21
C ALA A 152 -16.26 -4.28 -22.70
N ASN A 153 -17.06 -4.03 -23.73
CA ASN A 153 -17.18 -2.78 -24.46
C ASN A 153 -17.08 -1.66 -23.41
N PRO A 154 -15.98 -0.90 -23.34
CA PRO A 154 -15.74 0.05 -22.24
C PRO A 154 -16.90 1.05 -22.15
N PHE A 155 -17.55 1.28 -23.29
CA PHE A 155 -18.81 1.97 -23.41
C PHE A 155 -19.96 1.32 -22.63
N ALA A 156 -20.20 0.01 -22.73
CA ALA A 156 -21.25 -0.69 -21.99
C ALA A 156 -21.03 -0.66 -20.47
N SER A 157 -19.78 -0.83 -20.01
CA SER A 157 -19.45 -0.71 -18.58
C SER A 157 -19.60 0.72 -18.08
N PHE A 158 -19.23 1.71 -18.88
CA PHE A 158 -19.40 3.12 -18.55
C PHE A 158 -20.88 3.52 -18.51
N VAL A 159 -21.67 3.08 -19.49
CA VAL A 159 -23.12 3.31 -19.56
C VAL A 159 -23.81 2.63 -18.37
N LEU A 160 -23.52 1.37 -18.07
CA LEU A 160 -24.09 0.66 -16.93
C LEU A 160 -23.80 1.38 -15.61
N LEU A 161 -22.55 1.79 -15.38
CA LEU A 161 -22.14 2.49 -14.17
C LEU A 161 -22.83 3.85 -14.04
N THR A 162 -22.94 4.58 -15.15
CA THR A 162 -23.62 5.89 -15.21
C THR A 162 -25.12 5.73 -14.94
N THR A 163 -25.76 4.73 -15.54
CA THR A 163 -27.19 4.43 -15.36
C THR A 163 -27.48 4.01 -13.93
N LEU A 164 -26.67 3.11 -13.36
CA LEU A 164 -26.81 2.69 -11.97
C LEU A 164 -26.65 3.86 -11.01
N GLU A 165 -25.69 4.74 -11.24
CA GLU A 165 -25.51 5.91 -10.39
C GLU A 165 -26.66 6.93 -10.56
N ARG A 166 -27.25 7.07 -11.76
CA ARG A 166 -28.47 7.89 -11.96
C ARG A 166 -29.64 7.29 -11.20
N PHE A 167 -29.84 5.98 -11.29
CA PHE A 167 -30.88 5.27 -10.56
C PHE A 167 -30.73 5.44 -9.04
N LEU A 168 -29.51 5.28 -8.52
CA LEU A 168 -29.21 5.52 -7.11
C LEU A 168 -29.48 6.98 -6.68
N LEU A 169 -29.23 7.96 -7.55
CA LEU A 169 -29.56 9.36 -7.26
C LEU A 169 -31.08 9.55 -7.10
N HIS A 170 -31.89 8.93 -7.98
CA HIS A 170 -33.35 9.00 -7.90
C HIS A 170 -33.89 8.31 -6.65
N ILE A 171 -33.30 7.16 -6.25
CA ILE A 171 -33.65 6.49 -5.00
C ILE A 171 -33.38 7.40 -3.80
N VAL A 172 -32.18 7.99 -3.71
CA VAL A 172 -31.83 8.87 -2.58
C VAL A 172 -32.72 10.12 -2.56
N LEU A 173 -33.07 10.66 -3.73
CA LEU A 173 -34.00 11.77 -3.85
C LEU A 173 -35.39 11.38 -3.32
N GLY A 174 -35.92 10.23 -3.74
CA GLY A 174 -37.21 9.71 -3.25
C GLY A 174 -37.20 9.45 -1.74
N LEU A 175 -36.12 8.86 -1.20
CA LEU A 175 -35.95 8.66 0.24
C LEU A 175 -35.89 9.98 1.00
N SER A 176 -35.23 11.00 0.43
CA SER A 176 -35.19 12.35 1.02
C SER A 176 -36.59 12.98 1.08
N SER A 177 -37.37 12.88 -0.02
CA SER A 177 -38.75 13.37 -0.05
C SER A 177 -39.65 12.65 0.97
N LEU A 178 -39.52 11.32 1.10
CA LEU A 178 -40.24 10.54 2.11
C LEU A 178 -39.84 10.96 3.53
N ALA A 179 -38.55 11.13 3.81
CA ALA A 179 -38.07 11.59 5.10
C ALA A 179 -38.68 12.95 5.49
N ILE A 180 -38.78 13.90 4.55
CA ILE A 180 -39.44 15.20 4.79
C ILE A 180 -40.91 15.01 5.14
N LEU A 181 -41.64 14.16 4.40
CA LEU A 181 -43.07 13.90 4.65
C LEU A 181 -43.34 13.29 6.03
N TYR A 182 -42.41 12.47 6.54
CA TYR A 182 -42.50 11.88 7.89
C TYR A 182 -41.91 12.78 8.99
N GLY A 183 -41.51 14.02 8.67
CA GLY A 183 -40.92 14.96 9.64
C GLY A 183 -39.49 14.62 10.05
N LEU A 184 -38.80 13.74 9.30
CA LEU A 184 -37.42 13.31 9.56
C LEU A 184 -36.39 14.29 8.95
N TYR A 185 -36.46 15.56 9.37
CA TYR A 185 -35.75 16.66 8.71
C TYR A 185 -34.22 16.52 8.75
N GLY A 186 -33.66 16.02 9.86
CA GLY A 186 -32.22 15.81 9.98
C GLY A 186 -31.73 14.68 9.06
N THR A 187 -32.50 13.59 8.97
CA THR A 187 -32.22 12.51 8.00
C THR A 187 -32.31 13.03 6.56
N ALA A 188 -33.36 13.81 6.23
CA ALA A 188 -33.52 14.42 4.92
C ALA A 188 -32.34 15.34 4.55
N ALA A 189 -31.87 16.16 5.48
CA ALA A 189 -30.70 17.03 5.28
C ALA A 189 -29.43 16.21 4.98
N CYS A 190 -29.20 15.11 5.70
CA CYS A 190 -28.10 14.18 5.44
C CYS A 190 -28.21 13.48 4.06
N LEU A 191 -29.41 13.07 3.65
CA LEU A 191 -29.65 12.52 2.32
C LEU A 191 -29.42 13.57 1.23
N PHE A 192 -29.86 14.80 1.45
CA PHE A 192 -29.60 15.93 0.55
C PHE A 192 -28.11 16.19 0.37
N VAL A 193 -27.33 16.21 1.47
CA VAL A 193 -25.85 16.27 1.41
C VAL A 193 -25.29 15.20 0.49
N THR A 194 -25.79 13.97 0.61
CA THR A 194 -25.35 12.84 -0.20
C THR A 194 -25.67 13.04 -1.69
N ILE A 195 -26.85 13.56 -2.02
CA ILE A 195 -27.25 13.89 -3.40
C ILE A 195 -26.30 14.92 -3.99
N VAL A 196 -26.11 16.04 -3.28
CA VAL A 196 -25.23 17.13 -3.72
C VAL A 196 -23.81 16.64 -3.91
N PHE A 197 -23.26 15.91 -2.94
CA PHE A 197 -21.92 15.36 -3.03
C PHE A 197 -21.74 14.41 -4.23
N ARG A 198 -22.71 13.54 -4.51
CA ARG A 198 -22.66 12.66 -5.70
C ARG A 198 -22.66 13.44 -7.01
N LEU A 199 -23.42 14.53 -7.09
CA LEU A 199 -23.39 15.43 -8.24
C LEU A 199 -22.00 16.07 -8.40
N LEU A 200 -21.42 16.62 -7.32
CA LEU A 200 -20.08 17.20 -7.34
C LEU A 200 -19.01 16.19 -7.77
N ARG A 201 -19.10 14.96 -7.25
CA ARG A 201 -18.20 13.87 -7.61
C ARG A 201 -18.24 13.53 -9.10
N ARG A 202 -19.41 13.58 -9.73
CA ARG A 202 -19.55 13.36 -11.19
C ARG A 202 -18.89 14.45 -12.02
N LEU A 203 -18.87 15.67 -11.49
CA LEU A 203 -18.24 16.80 -12.13
C LEU A 203 -16.70 16.72 -12.01
N ALA A 204 -16.20 16.11 -10.94
CA ALA A 204 -14.77 15.86 -10.75
C ALA A 204 -14.25 14.71 -11.63
N ARG A 205 -13.25 15.00 -12.45
CA ARG A 205 -12.53 14.04 -13.30
C ARG A 205 -11.11 13.90 -12.81
N VAL A 206 -10.69 12.67 -12.53
CA VAL A 206 -9.31 12.36 -12.13
C VAL A 206 -8.52 12.02 -13.38
N THR A 207 -7.48 12.81 -13.68
CA THR A 207 -6.59 12.60 -14.83
C THR A 207 -5.33 11.84 -14.42
N ARG A 208 -4.83 10.99 -15.32
CA ARG A 208 -3.54 10.31 -15.18
C ARG A 208 -2.44 11.16 -15.82
N PRO A 209 -1.18 11.04 -15.36
CA PRO A 209 -0.08 11.70 -16.04
C PRO A 209 0.11 11.12 -17.45
N PRO A 210 0.66 11.92 -18.39
CA PRO A 210 1.14 11.40 -19.66
C PRO A 210 2.25 10.37 -19.40
N GLY A 211 2.21 9.25 -20.12
CA GLY A 211 3.16 8.15 -19.92
C GLY A 211 2.91 7.27 -18.69
N TYR A 212 1.68 7.29 -18.16
CA TYR A 212 1.22 6.33 -17.16
C TYR A 212 1.42 4.89 -17.64
N LEU A 213 2.12 4.06 -16.85
CA LEU A 213 2.51 2.69 -17.20
C LEU A 213 3.32 2.57 -18.50
N SER A 214 3.94 3.65 -18.97
CA SER A 214 4.94 3.59 -20.02
C SER A 214 6.32 3.90 -19.46
N ASN A 215 7.33 3.23 -20.01
CA ASN A 215 8.70 3.58 -19.77
C ASN A 215 9.52 3.39 -21.04
N ASN A 216 10.55 4.24 -21.21
CA ASN A 216 11.42 4.17 -22.39
C ASN A 216 12.55 3.17 -22.22
N GLU A 217 12.72 2.61 -21.02
CA GLU A 217 13.77 1.65 -20.70
C GLU A 217 13.15 0.27 -20.46
N ASP A 218 13.61 -0.71 -21.23
CA ASP A 218 13.19 -2.12 -21.18
C ASP A 218 14.03 -2.94 -20.18
N MET A 219 14.35 -2.34 -19.03
CA MET A 219 15.13 -3.00 -17.97
C MET A 219 14.22 -3.38 -16.81
N SER A 220 14.56 -4.48 -16.14
CA SER A 220 13.86 -4.84 -14.92
C SER A 220 14.25 -3.89 -13.78
N VAL A 221 13.29 -3.63 -12.91
CA VAL A 221 13.51 -2.82 -11.69
C VAL A 221 13.63 -3.71 -10.48
N CYS A 222 14.38 -3.24 -9.49
CA CYS A 222 14.50 -3.85 -8.18
C CYS A 222 14.44 -2.73 -7.12
N MET A 223 13.25 -2.47 -6.57
CA MET A 223 13.02 -1.40 -5.58
C MET A 223 12.59 -1.99 -4.24
N LEU A 224 13.37 -1.74 -3.19
CA LEU A 224 13.06 -2.15 -1.83
C LEU A 224 12.22 -1.06 -1.15
N VAL A 225 11.16 -1.45 -0.46
CA VAL A 225 10.23 -0.52 0.19
C VAL A 225 10.00 -0.96 1.63
N ALA A 226 10.08 0.00 2.56
CA ALA A 226 9.71 -0.19 3.96
C ALA A 226 9.28 1.13 4.60
N ILE A 227 8.71 1.04 5.80
CA ILE A 227 8.30 2.22 6.59
C ILE A 227 9.53 3.06 6.99
N HIS A 228 10.64 2.40 7.32
CA HIS A 228 11.90 3.05 7.68
C HIS A 228 13.07 2.06 7.56
N GLU A 229 14.30 2.55 7.64
CA GLU A 229 15.56 1.77 7.53
C GLU A 229 15.65 0.63 8.57
N ASN A 230 14.99 0.80 9.72
CA ASN A 230 14.96 -0.19 10.79
C ASN A 230 13.74 -1.15 10.80
N ALA A 231 13.02 -1.27 9.69
CA ALA A 231 11.82 -2.09 9.61
C ALA A 231 12.14 -3.59 9.77
N SER A 232 11.14 -4.37 10.17
CA SER A 232 11.20 -5.85 10.18
C SER A 232 10.48 -6.46 8.99
N THR A 233 9.63 -5.69 8.32
CA THR A 233 8.89 -6.12 7.13
C THR A 233 9.30 -5.25 5.96
N TRP A 234 9.68 -5.91 4.88
CA TRP A 234 10.24 -5.31 3.69
C TRP A 234 9.48 -5.82 2.46
N TYR A 235 9.29 -4.94 1.48
CA TYR A 235 8.61 -5.26 0.24
C TYR A 235 9.55 -4.96 -0.93
N LEU A 236 9.99 -5.98 -1.65
CA LEU A 236 10.84 -5.83 -2.81
C LEU A 236 9.98 -5.90 -4.07
N TYR A 237 9.89 -4.79 -4.79
CA TYR A 237 9.20 -4.69 -6.06
C TYR A 237 10.17 -4.99 -7.19
N CYS A 238 9.84 -6.02 -7.97
CA CYS A 238 10.60 -6.48 -9.12
C CYS A 238 9.72 -6.51 -10.39
N GLY A 239 10.34 -6.57 -11.56
CA GLY A 239 9.64 -6.77 -12.84
C GLY A 239 9.65 -5.53 -13.73
N SER A 240 8.54 -5.28 -14.42
CA SER A 240 8.41 -4.19 -15.39
C SER A 240 8.61 -2.81 -14.73
N ARG A 241 9.63 -2.08 -15.20
CA ARG A 241 9.91 -0.73 -14.72
C ARG A 241 8.71 0.19 -14.79
N ALA A 242 7.97 0.14 -15.89
CA ALA A 242 6.82 1.01 -16.11
C ALA A 242 5.76 0.87 -15.02
N VAL A 243 5.53 -0.36 -14.55
CA VAL A 243 4.58 -0.65 -13.46
C VAL A 243 5.17 -0.19 -12.12
N VAL A 244 6.40 -0.63 -11.80
CA VAL A 244 7.02 -0.35 -10.50
C VAL A 244 7.24 1.14 -10.29
N ASP A 245 7.73 1.87 -11.31
CA ASP A 245 7.87 3.33 -11.27
C ASP A 245 6.51 4.00 -11.08
N THR A 246 5.47 3.55 -11.78
CA THR A 246 4.12 4.13 -11.63
C THR A 246 3.55 3.90 -10.22
N LEU A 247 3.92 2.81 -9.55
CA LEU A 247 3.49 2.54 -8.19
C LEU A 247 4.31 3.31 -7.14
N LEU A 248 5.61 3.42 -7.32
CA LEU A 248 6.53 3.86 -6.26
C LEU A 248 7.13 5.26 -6.48
N ASN A 249 7.35 5.67 -7.72
CA ASN A 249 8.18 6.83 -8.06
C ASN A 249 7.39 7.96 -8.76
N LYS A 250 6.56 7.62 -9.76
CA LYS A 250 5.73 8.56 -10.53
C LYS A 250 4.35 8.68 -9.89
N SER A 251 3.79 9.88 -9.83
CA SER A 251 2.42 10.05 -9.31
C SER A 251 1.40 9.34 -10.19
N MET A 252 0.43 8.65 -9.57
CA MET A 252 -0.67 8.03 -10.31
C MET A 252 -1.78 9.04 -10.66
N ILE A 253 -1.82 10.19 -9.99
CA ILE A 253 -2.80 11.25 -10.21
C ILE A 253 -2.03 12.48 -10.67
N HIS A 254 -2.41 13.02 -11.82
CA HIS A 254 -1.80 14.25 -12.35
C HIS A 254 -2.59 15.48 -11.93
N SER A 255 -3.90 15.46 -12.15
CA SER A 255 -4.79 16.54 -11.72
C SER A 255 -6.20 16.03 -11.52
N ILE A 256 -6.98 16.76 -10.71
CA ILE A 256 -8.41 16.55 -10.58
C ILE A 256 -9.09 17.79 -11.13
N THR A 257 -9.74 17.66 -12.28
CA THR A 257 -10.40 18.78 -12.96
C THR A 257 -11.90 18.73 -12.71
N SER A 258 -12.51 19.89 -12.55
CA SER A 258 -13.96 20.04 -12.40
C SER A 258 -14.41 21.32 -13.11
N PRO A 259 -15.60 21.36 -13.73
CA PRO A 259 -16.16 22.59 -14.28
C PRO A 259 -16.36 23.68 -13.21
N LEU A 260 -16.43 23.30 -11.93
CA LEU A 260 -16.52 24.24 -10.81
C LEU A 260 -15.17 24.86 -10.42
N GLY A 261 -14.05 24.39 -10.98
CA GLY A 261 -12.71 24.92 -10.71
C GLY A 261 -12.38 25.00 -9.22
N THR A 262 -11.89 26.16 -8.79
CA THR A 262 -11.50 26.47 -7.40
C THR A 262 -12.68 26.61 -6.45
N VAL A 263 -13.93 26.64 -6.94
CA VAL A 263 -15.14 26.72 -6.10
C VAL A 263 -15.50 25.36 -5.50
N LEU A 264 -15.11 24.26 -6.15
CA LEU A 264 -15.44 22.91 -5.71
C LEU A 264 -14.99 22.61 -4.25
N PRO A 265 -13.73 22.89 -3.85
CA PRO A 265 -13.27 22.66 -2.48
C PRO A 265 -14.06 23.47 -1.44
N TRP A 266 -14.33 24.75 -1.71
CA TRP A 266 -15.16 25.59 -0.83
C TRP A 266 -16.57 25.03 -0.65
N PHE A 267 -17.18 24.59 -1.75
CA PHE A 267 -18.52 24.01 -1.72
C PHE A 267 -18.55 22.67 -0.94
N LEU A 268 -17.51 21.85 -1.05
CA LEU A 268 -17.35 20.63 -0.24
C LEU A 268 -17.17 20.94 1.25
N ARG A 269 -16.44 22.00 1.62
CA ARG A 269 -16.32 22.45 3.02
C ARG A 269 -17.65 22.95 3.58
N ALA A 270 -18.38 23.75 2.82
CA ALA A 270 -19.72 24.19 3.20
C ALA A 270 -20.66 22.98 3.39
N LEU A 271 -20.58 21.99 2.50
CA LEU A 271 -21.35 20.76 2.60
C LEU A 271 -20.95 19.91 3.82
N ALA A 272 -19.67 19.89 4.18
CA ALA A 272 -19.17 19.24 5.40
C ALA A 272 -19.73 19.92 6.67
N ALA A 273 -19.73 21.25 6.70
CA ALA A 273 -20.31 22.03 7.81
C ALA A 273 -21.83 21.78 7.93
N PHE A 274 -22.53 21.76 6.80
CA PHE A 274 -23.97 21.45 6.77
C PHE A 274 -24.26 20.02 7.22
N GLN A 275 -23.44 19.04 6.82
CA GLN A 275 -23.54 17.66 7.29
C GLN A 275 -23.36 17.59 8.82
N LEU A 276 -22.35 18.27 9.37
CA LEU A 276 -22.09 18.28 10.81
C LEU A 276 -23.26 18.93 11.58
N ALA A 277 -23.81 20.03 11.07
CA ALA A 277 -24.98 20.68 11.66
C ALA A 277 -26.20 19.75 11.64
N ALA A 278 -26.48 19.07 10.52
CA ALA A 278 -27.57 18.11 10.40
C ALA A 278 -27.43 16.94 11.40
N LEU A 279 -26.23 16.39 11.54
CA LEU A 279 -25.97 15.30 12.50
C LEU A 279 -26.10 15.75 13.96
N THR A 280 -25.67 16.98 14.25
CA THR A 280 -25.81 17.57 15.59
C THR A 280 -27.29 17.77 15.92
N PHE A 281 -28.09 18.21 14.95
CA PHE A 281 -29.54 18.34 15.08
C PHE A 281 -30.21 16.97 15.34
N VAL A 282 -29.87 15.94 14.56
CA VAL A 282 -30.38 14.57 14.76
C VAL A 282 -30.05 14.06 16.16
N ALA A 283 -28.80 14.28 16.62
CA ALA A 283 -28.36 13.88 17.95
C ALA A 283 -29.10 14.63 19.07
N ALA A 284 -29.40 15.92 18.87
CA ALA A 284 -30.10 16.75 19.83
C ALA A 284 -31.58 16.39 19.97
N GLN A 285 -32.25 16.05 18.87
CA GLN A 285 -33.70 15.84 18.86
C GLN A 285 -34.18 14.57 19.58
N LYS A 286 -33.29 13.63 19.93
CA LYS A 286 -33.63 12.34 20.60
C LYS A 286 -34.89 11.65 20.01
N GLY A 287 -35.14 11.84 18.72
CA GLY A 287 -36.36 11.43 18.03
C GLY A 287 -36.13 10.33 17.01
N TRP A 288 -37.16 10.07 16.20
CA TRP A 288 -37.14 9.07 15.13
C TRP A 288 -36.11 9.37 14.04
N ASP A 289 -35.64 10.62 13.92
CA ASP A 289 -34.53 11.03 13.03
C ASP A 289 -33.27 10.21 13.23
N GLY A 290 -32.93 9.84 14.47
CA GLY A 290 -31.76 9.01 14.73
C GLY A 290 -31.89 7.61 14.13
N VAL A 291 -33.10 7.02 14.23
CA VAL A 291 -33.42 5.71 13.64
C VAL A 291 -33.44 5.82 12.11
N GLY A 292 -34.04 6.89 11.58
CA GLY A 292 -34.09 7.20 10.16
C GLY A 292 -32.70 7.33 9.54
N LEU A 293 -31.74 7.92 10.27
CA LEU A 293 -30.35 8.07 9.84
C LEU A 293 -29.53 6.78 10.00
N LEU A 294 -29.87 5.90 10.95
CA LEU A 294 -29.15 4.63 11.12
C LEU A 294 -29.32 3.71 9.89
N ALA A 295 -30.48 3.73 9.23
CA ALA A 295 -30.72 2.95 8.01
C ALA A 295 -29.75 3.29 6.85
N PRO A 296 -29.60 4.54 6.38
CA PRO A 296 -28.64 4.87 5.32
C PRO A 296 -27.18 4.65 5.76
N VAL A 297 -26.84 4.83 7.04
CA VAL A 297 -25.48 4.57 7.55
C VAL A 297 -25.16 3.07 7.54
N THR A 298 -26.11 2.22 7.91
CA THR A 298 -25.93 0.75 7.86
C THR A 298 -25.86 0.24 6.42
N VAL A 299 -26.70 0.79 5.52
CA VAL A 299 -26.61 0.52 4.08
C VAL A 299 -25.25 0.98 3.52
N ASP A 300 -24.77 2.15 3.90
CA ASP A 300 -23.46 2.64 3.49
C ASP A 300 -22.34 1.69 3.93
N TRP A 301 -22.31 1.31 5.22
CA TRP A 301 -21.33 0.36 5.74
C TRP A 301 -21.38 -0.99 5.01
N ALA A 302 -22.59 -1.53 4.80
CA ALA A 302 -22.77 -2.79 4.09
C ALA A 302 -22.28 -2.67 2.64
N THR A 303 -22.62 -1.58 1.94
CA THR A 303 -22.19 -1.35 0.56
C THR A 303 -20.69 -1.09 0.45
N ASP A 304 -20.05 -0.39 1.39
CA ASP A 304 -18.59 -0.19 1.35
C ASP A 304 -17.86 -1.53 1.57
N ARG A 305 -18.33 -2.32 2.54
CA ARG A 305 -17.78 -3.66 2.80
C ARG A 305 -17.93 -4.60 1.61
N LEU A 306 -19.12 -4.60 0.99
CA LEU A 306 -19.44 -5.52 -0.11
C LEU A 306 -18.87 -5.06 -1.45
N CYS A 307 -19.01 -3.80 -1.84
CA CYS A 307 -18.69 -3.33 -3.19
C CYS A 307 -17.27 -2.77 -3.33
N TYR A 308 -16.70 -2.30 -2.23
CA TYR A 308 -15.60 -1.34 -2.23
C TYR A 308 -14.38 -1.79 -1.43
N THR A 309 -14.33 -3.08 -1.10
CA THR A 309 -13.18 -3.72 -0.47
C THR A 309 -11.91 -3.44 -1.26
N GLU A 310 -10.83 -3.11 -0.57
CA GLU A 310 -9.54 -2.73 -1.14
C GLU A 310 -9.02 -3.81 -2.12
N GLY A 311 -9.23 -5.08 -1.78
CA GLY A 311 -8.91 -6.19 -2.67
C GLY A 311 -9.70 -6.23 -3.99
N ARG A 312 -10.93 -5.73 -4.02
CA ARG A 312 -11.69 -5.58 -5.28
C ARG A 312 -11.14 -4.42 -6.11
N LEU A 313 -10.75 -3.32 -5.47
CA LEU A 313 -10.14 -2.18 -6.16
C LEU A 313 -8.79 -2.56 -6.77
N ALA A 314 -7.93 -3.23 -5.99
CA ALA A 314 -6.67 -3.80 -6.45
C ALA A 314 -6.87 -4.72 -7.66
N ARG A 315 -7.75 -5.72 -7.56
CA ARG A 315 -8.07 -6.64 -8.67
C ARG A 315 -8.69 -5.95 -9.88
N SER A 316 -9.52 -4.93 -9.66
CA SER A 316 -10.10 -4.15 -10.75
C SER A 316 -9.06 -3.28 -11.45
N TRP A 317 -8.09 -2.76 -10.72
CA TRP A 317 -6.97 -2.00 -11.30
C TRP A 317 -6.04 -2.94 -12.09
N MET A 318 -5.60 -4.05 -11.49
CA MET A 318 -4.76 -5.06 -12.15
C MET A 318 -5.39 -5.56 -13.46
N ARG A 319 -6.70 -5.87 -13.45
CA ARG A 319 -7.41 -6.28 -14.67
C ARG A 319 -7.55 -5.17 -15.72
N ARG A 320 -7.86 -3.94 -15.31
CA ARG A 320 -8.05 -2.81 -16.24
C ARG A 320 -6.75 -2.38 -16.90
N GLU A 321 -5.66 -2.43 -16.16
CA GLU A 321 -4.36 -1.95 -16.63
C GLU A 321 -3.45 -3.09 -17.14
N GLY A 322 -3.94 -4.34 -17.13
CA GLY A 322 -3.17 -5.50 -17.60
C GLY A 322 -1.95 -5.81 -16.75
N VAL A 323 -2.00 -5.55 -15.44
CA VAL A 323 -0.87 -5.76 -14.52
C VAL A 323 -1.08 -7.07 -13.75
N ALA A 324 -0.10 -7.96 -13.82
CA ALA A 324 -0.01 -9.15 -13.00
C ALA A 324 0.97 -8.89 -11.84
N VAL A 325 0.50 -9.07 -10.60
CA VAL A 325 1.34 -9.00 -9.40
C VAL A 325 1.34 -10.37 -8.77
N THR A 326 2.52 -10.97 -8.67
CA THR A 326 2.74 -12.21 -7.90
C THR A 326 3.60 -11.88 -6.70
N ALA A 327 3.35 -12.54 -5.57
CA ALA A 327 4.13 -12.31 -4.38
C ALA A 327 4.67 -13.62 -3.79
N ARG A 328 5.80 -13.53 -3.08
CA ARG A 328 6.38 -14.63 -2.29
C ARG A 328 6.96 -14.08 -1.01
N GLY A 329 6.73 -14.76 0.12
CA GLY A 329 7.22 -14.36 1.43
C GLY A 329 8.43 -15.18 1.86
N PHE A 330 9.43 -14.50 2.43
CA PHE A 330 10.65 -15.11 2.94
C PHE A 330 10.98 -14.56 4.33
N ARG A 331 11.37 -15.43 5.26
CA ARG A 331 11.82 -15.04 6.60
C ARG A 331 13.33 -15.23 6.72
N PHE A 332 14.01 -14.17 7.12
CA PHE A 332 15.46 -14.14 7.33
C PHE A 332 15.78 -13.99 8.80
N SER A 333 16.90 -14.60 9.17
CA SER A 333 17.46 -14.52 10.51
C SER A 333 18.14 -13.17 10.82
N GLY A 334 18.38 -12.34 9.80
CA GLY A 334 19.03 -11.03 9.93
C GLY A 334 18.96 -10.19 8.65
N ARG A 335 19.14 -8.87 8.81
CA ARG A 335 19.02 -7.88 7.71
C ARG A 335 20.14 -7.99 6.69
N THR A 336 21.37 -8.23 7.14
CA THR A 336 22.55 -8.32 6.27
C THR A 336 22.41 -9.44 5.24
N ALA A 337 21.98 -10.64 5.65
CA ALA A 337 21.73 -11.75 4.74
C ALA A 337 20.65 -11.42 3.69
N MET A 338 19.55 -10.80 4.11
CA MET A 338 18.47 -10.35 3.23
C MET A 338 18.98 -9.35 2.18
N LEU A 339 19.70 -8.31 2.59
CA LEU A 339 20.24 -7.30 1.69
C LEU A 339 21.32 -7.85 0.77
N GLY A 340 22.17 -8.75 1.27
CA GLY A 340 23.18 -9.45 0.47
C GLY A 340 22.55 -10.32 -0.61
N ALA A 341 21.46 -11.02 -0.28
CA ALA A 341 20.72 -11.82 -1.27
C ALA A 341 20.09 -10.93 -2.36
N ILE A 342 19.53 -9.77 -2.00
CA ILE A 342 19.03 -8.79 -2.97
C ILE A 342 20.18 -8.27 -3.85
N GLN A 343 21.33 -7.96 -3.25
CA GLN A 343 22.52 -7.50 -3.98
C GLN A 343 23.04 -8.54 -4.99
N LEU A 344 22.96 -9.83 -4.65
CA LEU A 344 23.34 -10.94 -5.54
C LEU A 344 22.35 -11.17 -6.68
N LEU A 345 21.05 -10.90 -6.47
CA LEU A 345 20.00 -11.24 -7.42
C LEU A 345 19.60 -10.10 -8.36
N LYS A 346 19.93 -8.86 -8.02
CA LYS A 346 19.65 -7.72 -8.89
C LYS A 346 20.64 -7.63 -10.06
N GLU A 347 20.24 -6.91 -11.10
CA GLU A 347 21.02 -6.79 -12.34
C GLU A 347 22.24 -5.87 -12.20
N LYS A 348 22.08 -4.72 -11.51
CA LYS A 348 23.14 -3.73 -11.39
C LYS A 348 23.89 -3.88 -10.08
N LYS A 349 25.22 -3.75 -10.10
CA LYS A 349 26.09 -3.95 -8.92
C LYS A 349 26.17 -2.76 -7.95
N ALA A 350 25.39 -1.69 -8.15
CA ALA A 350 25.44 -0.48 -7.33
C ALA A 350 25.22 -0.76 -5.82
N THR A 351 25.98 -0.18 -4.90
CA THR A 351 25.95 -0.58 -3.47
C THR A 351 25.41 0.48 -2.52
N SER A 352 25.38 1.75 -2.94
CA SER A 352 25.03 2.88 -2.09
C SER A 352 23.55 2.94 -1.68
N TRP A 353 22.65 2.23 -2.36
CA TRP A 353 21.25 2.09 -1.92
C TRP A 353 21.12 1.52 -0.49
N MET A 354 22.12 0.78 0.00
CA MET A 354 22.13 0.22 1.35
C MET A 354 22.66 1.18 2.42
N ASP A 355 23.19 2.36 2.08
CA ASP A 355 23.94 3.20 3.02
C ASP A 355 23.11 3.68 4.21
N GLY A 356 21.82 3.99 3.99
CA GLY A 356 20.90 4.32 5.09
C GLY A 356 20.48 3.10 5.92
N ILE A 357 20.54 1.90 5.35
CA ILE A 357 20.05 0.68 6.01
C ILE A 357 21.15 -0.03 6.81
N LEU A 358 22.37 -0.06 6.26
CA LEU A 358 23.58 -0.62 6.85
C LEU A 358 24.65 0.45 6.83
N ALA A 359 25.08 0.89 8.02
CA ALA A 359 26.11 1.90 8.16
C ALA A 359 27.38 1.53 7.35
N PRO A 360 27.91 2.46 6.53
CA PRO A 360 29.19 2.28 5.85
C PRO A 360 30.28 1.90 6.85
N SER A 361 31.03 0.84 6.56
CA SER A 361 32.15 0.37 7.38
C SER A 361 33.11 -0.47 6.55
N PRO A 362 34.40 -0.55 6.92
CA PRO A 362 35.39 -1.35 6.18
C PRO A 362 34.95 -2.80 5.95
N ARG A 363 34.41 -3.46 6.99
CA ARG A 363 33.87 -4.82 6.88
C ARG A 363 32.71 -4.95 5.87
N ARG A 364 31.87 -3.91 5.76
CA ARG A 364 30.73 -3.89 4.82
C ARG A 364 31.24 -3.75 3.40
N GLU A 365 32.23 -2.90 3.18
CA GLU A 365 32.83 -2.71 1.84
C GLU A 365 33.47 -3.99 1.32
N VAL A 366 34.27 -4.67 2.15
CA VAL A 366 34.87 -5.98 1.80
C VAL A 366 33.78 -7.03 1.57
N TRP A 367 32.73 -7.05 2.40
CA TRP A 367 31.60 -7.97 2.22
C TRP A 367 30.88 -7.74 0.88
N LEU A 368 30.58 -6.49 0.53
CA LEU A 368 29.92 -6.13 -0.72
C LEU A 368 30.80 -6.40 -1.94
N ALA A 369 32.10 -6.13 -1.85
CA ALA A 369 33.06 -6.48 -2.89
C ALA A 369 33.09 -7.99 -3.15
N ARG A 370 33.10 -8.80 -2.07
CA ARG A 370 33.04 -10.26 -2.17
C ARG A 370 31.75 -10.73 -2.86
N LEU A 371 30.59 -10.17 -2.49
CA LEU A 371 29.33 -10.49 -3.16
C LEU A 371 29.32 -10.10 -4.64
N ASN A 372 29.97 -8.99 -5.00
CA ASN A 372 30.07 -8.51 -6.38
C ASN A 372 31.17 -9.22 -7.20
N GLY A 373 32.00 -10.05 -6.58
CA GLY A 373 33.17 -10.69 -7.20
C GLY A 373 34.29 -9.71 -7.55
N GLN A 374 34.41 -8.60 -6.81
CA GLN A 374 35.47 -7.61 -7.00
C GLN A 374 36.73 -8.00 -6.23
N THR A 375 37.89 -7.84 -6.86
CA THR A 375 39.19 -8.29 -6.32
C THR A 375 40.24 -7.17 -6.46
N ASP A 376 39.93 -5.98 -5.93
CA ASP A 376 40.87 -4.85 -6.02
C ASP A 376 41.97 -4.97 -4.96
N GLU A 377 43.19 -4.52 -5.26
CA GLU A 377 44.32 -4.55 -4.33
C GLU A 377 44.04 -3.76 -3.04
N ASN A 378 43.30 -2.66 -3.14
CA ASN A 378 42.85 -1.87 -2.01
C ASN A 378 41.86 -2.62 -1.10
N LEU A 379 41.04 -3.52 -1.66
CA LEU A 379 40.10 -4.33 -0.89
C LEU A 379 40.84 -5.48 -0.19
N MET A 380 41.83 -6.08 -0.84
CA MET A 380 42.68 -7.11 -0.24
C MET A 380 43.50 -6.55 0.93
N SER A 381 43.98 -5.31 0.84
CA SER A 381 44.66 -4.65 1.97
C SER A 381 43.68 -4.34 3.11
N LEU A 382 42.45 -3.91 2.80
CA LEU A 382 41.39 -3.70 3.79
C LEU A 382 41.01 -5.00 4.51
N GLU A 383 40.86 -6.11 3.77
CA GLU A 383 40.51 -7.43 4.32
C GLU A 383 41.59 -7.95 5.29
N LYS A 384 42.88 -7.69 4.98
CA LYS A 384 44.00 -8.02 5.88
C LYS A 384 44.01 -7.19 7.17
N GLN A 385 43.42 -5.99 7.15
CA GLN A 385 43.31 -5.12 8.33
C GLN A 385 42.10 -5.46 9.21
N LEU A 386 41.20 -6.34 8.76
CA LEU A 386 40.03 -6.75 9.54
C LEU A 386 40.43 -7.61 10.75
N SER A 387 39.70 -7.43 11.85
CA SER A 387 39.85 -8.30 13.02
C SER A 387 39.39 -9.73 12.72
N SER A 388 39.88 -10.71 13.48
CA SER A 388 39.43 -12.12 13.36
C SER A 388 37.90 -12.25 13.52
N ARG A 389 37.30 -11.40 14.37
CA ARG A 389 35.85 -11.32 14.55
C ARG A 389 35.14 -10.81 13.30
N ASP A 390 35.68 -9.80 12.62
CA ASP A 390 35.10 -9.26 11.40
C ASP A 390 35.24 -10.23 10.22
N GLN A 391 36.33 -10.98 10.15
CA GLN A 391 36.51 -12.06 9.17
C GLN A 391 35.46 -13.17 9.36
N ALA A 392 35.27 -13.66 10.60
CA ALA A 392 34.23 -14.64 10.90
C ALA A 392 32.81 -14.11 10.59
N TRP A 393 32.57 -12.82 10.86
CA TRP A 393 31.31 -12.17 10.48
C TRP A 393 31.13 -12.14 8.95
N LEU A 394 32.19 -11.88 8.20
CA LEU A 394 32.16 -11.77 6.74
C LEU A 394 31.90 -13.14 6.08
N GLU A 395 32.60 -14.18 6.51
CA GLU A 395 32.35 -15.56 6.05
C GLU A 395 30.91 -15.99 6.31
N LEU A 396 30.43 -15.75 7.53
CA LEU A 396 29.05 -16.06 7.92
C LEU A 396 28.03 -15.33 7.05
N ASN A 397 28.14 -14.00 6.91
CA ASN A 397 27.12 -13.21 6.21
C ASN A 397 27.20 -13.38 4.69
N SER A 398 28.38 -13.63 4.12
CA SER A 398 28.50 -14.03 2.71
C SER A 398 27.82 -15.38 2.49
N GLY A 399 28.11 -16.39 3.31
CA GLY A 399 27.48 -17.71 3.20
C GLY A 399 25.95 -17.66 3.31
N LEU A 400 25.44 -16.90 4.28
CA LEU A 400 24.00 -16.68 4.43
C LEU A 400 23.39 -15.93 3.25
N ALA A 401 24.08 -14.93 2.69
CA ALA A 401 23.60 -14.21 1.51
C ALA A 401 23.52 -15.10 0.27
N TYR A 402 24.51 -15.96 0.02
CA TYR A 402 24.48 -16.92 -1.10
C TYR A 402 23.37 -17.95 -0.92
N SER A 403 23.26 -18.56 0.27
CA SER A 403 22.20 -19.53 0.55
C SER A 403 20.81 -18.92 0.42
N ALA A 404 20.64 -17.69 0.90
CA ALA A 404 19.42 -16.92 0.73
C ALA A 404 19.11 -16.62 -0.74
N ALA A 405 20.12 -16.21 -1.51
CA ALA A 405 19.96 -15.93 -2.93
C ALA A 405 19.53 -17.19 -3.71
N ASP A 406 20.07 -18.37 -3.37
CA ASP A 406 19.66 -19.64 -3.98
C ASP A 406 18.19 -19.95 -3.73
N VAL A 407 17.71 -19.75 -2.50
CA VAL A 407 16.30 -19.95 -2.12
C VAL A 407 15.38 -18.94 -2.80
N MET A 408 15.84 -17.69 -2.95
CA MET A 408 15.07 -16.60 -3.54
C MET A 408 15.09 -16.59 -5.07
N ARG A 409 16.08 -17.20 -5.72
CA ARG A 409 16.27 -17.16 -7.19
C ARG A 409 15.02 -17.52 -7.99
N PRO A 410 14.23 -18.55 -7.62
CA PRO A 410 12.99 -18.88 -8.34
C PRO A 410 11.92 -17.78 -8.26
N ALA A 411 12.02 -16.84 -7.31
CA ALA A 411 11.10 -15.72 -7.15
C ALA A 411 11.48 -14.51 -8.04
N PHE A 412 12.75 -14.37 -8.42
CA PHE A 412 13.26 -13.24 -9.19
C PHE A 412 13.15 -13.42 -10.72
N GLY A 413 13.15 -14.66 -11.23
CA GLY A 413 13.36 -14.92 -12.66
C GLY A 413 12.26 -15.64 -13.43
N SER A 414 11.20 -16.16 -12.79
CA SER A 414 10.18 -16.92 -13.51
C SER A 414 8.94 -16.07 -13.81
N PRO A 415 8.60 -15.80 -15.08
CA PRO A 415 7.20 -15.62 -15.44
C PRO A 415 6.51 -16.96 -15.09
N ILE A 416 5.67 -16.94 -14.07
CA ILE A 416 4.87 -18.12 -13.73
C ILE A 416 3.93 -18.34 -14.92
N THR A 417 4.15 -19.44 -15.65
CA THR A 417 3.16 -19.99 -16.57
C THR A 417 1.87 -20.17 -15.78
N ALA A 418 0.86 -19.41 -16.16
CA ALA A 418 -0.45 -19.45 -15.52
C ALA A 418 -1.09 -20.83 -15.76
N GLU A 419 -0.90 -21.74 -14.81
CA GLU A 419 -1.92 -22.75 -14.52
C GLU A 419 -2.83 -22.17 -13.43
N CYS A 420 -3.92 -21.55 -13.89
CA CYS A 420 -5.15 -21.26 -13.16
C CYS A 420 -6.27 -21.02 -14.17
#